data_AF-A0AAV7XAR9-F1
#
_entry.id   AF-A0AAV7XAR9-F1
#
_cell.length_a   1.000
_cell.length_b   1.000
_cell.length_c   1.000
_cell.angle_alpha   90.00
_cell.angle_beta   90.00
_cell.angle_gamma   90.00
#
_symmetry.space_group_name_H-M   'P 1'
#
loop_
_entity.id
_entity.type
_entity.pdbx_description
1 polymer ?
#
loop_
_entity_poly.entity_id
_entity_poly.type
_entity_poly.pdbx_seq_one_letter_code
_entity_poly.pdbx_strand_id
1 'polypeptide(L)'
;MTALAETVRFQWSAKEPEDLTNLDLAALNHILCGFNASDLVRVHAAAYKDAASSLSLLRCPGMPGAAPVPGVGAPGADSGLPSLRALAALAQSGDAFGDPGGWSAGTVRAIGCVLVGLPTAAVGRVPTASMHAMLQALAGSEQAVIRHCLYGTPVIAQVRVNALLP
;
A
#
# COMPACT_ATOMS: atom_id res chain seq x y z
N MET A 1 14.66 15.88 -6.10
CA MET A 1 13.69 16.46 -5.14
C MET A 1 13.78 15.70 -3.82
N THR A 2 14.88 15.90 -3.08
CA THR A 2 15.20 15.13 -1.85
C THR A 2 15.17 16.01 -0.60
N ALA A 3 15.43 17.31 -0.73
CA ALA A 3 15.56 18.21 0.42
C ALA A 3 14.28 18.35 1.27
N LEU A 4 13.08 18.37 0.68
CA LEU A 4 11.83 18.46 1.45
C LEU A 4 11.52 17.17 2.21
N ALA A 5 11.68 16.01 1.57
CA ALA A 5 11.47 14.72 2.25
C ALA A 5 12.49 14.51 3.36
N GLU A 6 13.75 14.90 3.15
CA GLU A 6 14.80 14.89 4.17
C GLU A 6 14.54 15.90 5.29
N THR A 7 14.01 17.09 4.99
CA THR A 7 13.70 18.13 5.99
C THR A 7 12.47 17.74 6.81
N VAL A 8 11.41 17.24 6.19
CA VAL A 8 10.24 16.72 6.91
C VAL A 8 10.65 15.51 7.73
N ARG A 9 11.48 14.61 7.18
CA ARG A 9 12.10 13.55 7.98
C ARG A 9 12.86 14.13 9.15
N PHE A 10 13.81 15.03 8.98
CA PHE A 10 14.58 15.62 10.07
C PHE A 10 13.70 16.31 11.13
N GLN A 11 12.63 16.99 10.72
CA GLN A 11 11.69 17.65 11.62
C GLN A 11 10.74 16.68 12.33
N TRP A 12 10.48 15.51 11.75
CA TRP A 12 9.59 14.47 12.30
C TRP A 12 10.37 13.27 12.89
N SER A 13 11.68 13.17 12.64
CA SER A 13 12.59 12.10 13.04
C SER A 13 13.08 12.26 14.47
N ALA A 14 12.35 12.97 15.32
CA ALA A 14 12.55 12.85 16.75
C ALA A 14 12.16 11.42 17.24
N LYS A 15 11.46 10.65 16.40
CA LYS A 15 11.06 9.27 16.64
C LYS A 15 11.79 8.31 15.71
N GLU A 16 12.22 7.18 16.25
CA GLU A 16 12.65 6.05 15.44
C GLU A 16 11.44 5.40 14.74
N PRO A 17 11.64 4.65 13.63
CA PRO A 17 10.54 3.96 12.95
C PRO A 17 9.71 3.04 13.86
N GLU A 18 10.32 2.43 14.86
CA GLU A 18 9.63 1.61 15.87
C GLU A 18 8.69 2.44 16.74
N ASP A 19 9.00 3.70 17.00
CA ASP A 19 8.20 4.59 17.84
C ASP A 19 7.02 5.23 17.09
N LEU A 20 6.88 4.95 15.79
CA LEU A 20 5.79 5.46 14.98
C LEU A 20 4.47 4.79 15.38
N THR A 21 3.57 5.61 15.91
CA THR A 21 2.19 5.22 16.21
C THR A 21 1.33 5.23 14.94
N ASN A 22 0.13 4.67 15.03
CA ASN A 22 -0.86 4.73 13.96
C ASN A 22 -1.21 6.18 13.56
N LEU A 23 -1.22 7.12 14.52
CA LEU A 23 -1.45 8.54 14.28
C LEU A 23 -0.31 9.17 13.48
N ASP A 24 0.93 8.82 13.82
CA ASP A 24 2.11 9.28 13.08
C ASP A 24 2.05 8.77 11.63
N LEU A 25 1.77 7.47 11.42
CA LEU A 25 1.65 6.88 10.09
C LEU A 25 0.54 7.52 9.26
N ALA A 26 -0.63 7.78 9.85
CA ALA A 26 -1.73 8.45 9.18
C ALA A 26 -1.37 9.89 8.77
N ALA A 27 -0.65 10.62 9.63
CA ALA A 27 -0.18 11.97 9.34
C ALA A 27 0.92 11.97 8.25
N LEU A 28 1.77 10.94 8.24
CA LEU A 28 2.86 10.76 7.28
C LEU A 28 2.41 10.17 5.94
N ASN A 29 1.13 9.81 5.76
CA ASN A 29 0.61 9.07 4.61
C ASN A 29 1.23 9.51 3.27
N HIS A 30 1.16 10.79 2.92
CA HIS A 30 1.67 11.29 1.62
C HIS A 30 3.19 11.29 1.46
N ILE A 31 3.95 11.09 2.54
CA ILE A 31 5.42 11.12 2.52
C ILE A 31 6.07 9.76 2.77
N LEU A 32 5.30 8.73 3.17
CA LEU A 32 5.82 7.36 3.37
C LEU A 32 6.48 6.79 2.11
N CYS A 33 6.06 7.23 0.93
CA CYS A 33 6.69 6.85 -0.35
C CYS A 33 8.11 7.41 -0.54
N GLY A 34 8.50 8.41 0.24
CA GLY A 34 9.87 8.92 0.30
C GLY A 34 10.70 8.25 1.38
N PHE A 35 10.13 7.31 2.15
CA PHE A 35 10.86 6.59 3.18
C PHE A 35 11.66 5.44 2.59
N ASN A 36 12.81 5.17 3.21
CA ASN A 36 13.60 3.98 2.89
C ASN A 36 12.82 2.74 3.32
N ALA A 37 12.77 1.73 2.46
CA ALA A 37 12.08 0.47 2.74
C ALA A 37 12.60 -0.19 4.02
N SER A 38 13.91 -0.11 4.27
CA SER A 38 14.54 -0.65 5.48
C SER A 38 14.00 0.00 6.77
N ASP A 39 13.66 1.28 6.73
CA ASP A 39 13.06 1.98 7.87
C ASP A 39 11.61 1.56 8.05
N LEU A 40 10.86 1.44 6.95
CA LEU A 40 9.45 1.08 6.99
C LEU A 40 9.22 -0.32 7.55
N VAL A 41 10.11 -1.29 7.28
CA VAL A 41 9.98 -2.65 7.85
C VAL A 41 10.15 -2.67 9.37
N ARG A 42 10.81 -1.67 9.96
CA ARG A 42 10.99 -1.55 11.42
C ARG A 42 9.74 -1.02 12.13
N VAL A 43 8.79 -0.43 11.41
CA VAL A 43 7.53 0.06 12.00
C VAL A 43 6.77 -1.10 12.63
N HIS A 44 6.20 -0.89 13.81
CA HIS A 44 5.36 -1.90 14.44
C HIS A 44 4.15 -2.27 13.58
N ALA A 45 4.03 -3.56 13.27
CA ALA A 45 2.94 -4.10 12.46
C ALA A 45 1.54 -3.79 13.04
N ALA A 46 1.41 -3.74 14.36
CA ALA A 46 0.17 -3.33 15.03
C ALA A 46 -0.18 -1.85 14.75
N ALA A 47 0.81 -0.94 14.83
CA ALA A 47 0.60 0.47 14.49
C ALA A 47 0.23 0.64 13.00
N TYR A 48 0.86 -0.13 12.11
CA TYR A 48 0.49 -0.18 10.70
C TYR A 48 -0.96 -0.66 10.51
N LYS A 49 -1.36 -1.74 11.18
CA LYS A 49 -2.71 -2.32 11.09
C LYS A 49 -3.78 -1.28 11.44
N ASP A 50 -3.57 -0.55 12.52
CA ASP A 50 -4.49 0.49 13.00
C ASP A 50 -4.53 1.70 12.06
N ALA A 51 -3.43 1.99 11.34
CA ALA A 51 -3.36 3.05 10.34
C ALA A 51 -3.78 2.62 8.93
N ALA A 52 -3.95 1.31 8.68
CA ALA A 52 -4.05 0.76 7.33
C ALA A 52 -5.14 1.44 6.50
N SER A 53 -6.34 1.65 7.06
CA SER A 53 -7.44 2.32 6.36
C SER A 53 -7.09 3.74 5.90
N SER A 54 -6.30 4.48 6.69
CA SER A 54 -5.82 5.81 6.32
C SER A 54 -4.75 5.74 5.22
N LEU A 55 -3.94 4.68 5.23
CA LEU A 55 -2.92 4.39 4.22
C LEU A 55 -3.47 3.70 2.97
N SER A 56 -4.75 3.29 2.96
CA SER A 56 -5.38 2.55 1.87
C SER A 56 -5.35 3.28 0.53
N LEU A 57 -5.19 4.60 0.54
CA LEU A 57 -5.10 5.46 -0.65
C LEU A 57 -3.68 5.93 -0.97
N LEU A 58 -2.67 5.33 -0.32
CA LEU A 58 -1.27 5.71 -0.48
C LEU A 58 -0.87 5.63 -1.95
N ARG A 59 -0.44 6.78 -2.50
CA ARG A 59 -0.04 6.93 -3.90
C ARG A 59 1.43 7.24 -4.01
N CYS A 60 2.22 6.21 -4.29
CA CYS A 60 3.64 6.37 -4.55
C CYS A 60 3.94 6.56 -6.05
N PRO A 61 4.96 7.38 -6.39
CA PRO A 61 5.45 7.49 -7.76
C PRO A 61 5.84 6.11 -8.34
N GLY A 62 5.54 5.87 -9.61
CA GLY A 62 5.83 4.60 -10.29
C GLY A 62 4.71 3.55 -10.23
N MET A 63 3.60 3.81 -9.52
CA MET A 63 2.42 2.95 -9.64
C MET A 63 1.74 3.09 -11.01
N PRO A 64 1.20 1.99 -11.59
CA PRO A 64 0.43 2.05 -12.82
C PRO A 64 -0.76 3.01 -12.67
N GLY A 65 -0.92 3.93 -13.63
CA GLY A 65 -1.97 4.95 -13.61
C GLY A 65 -1.61 6.26 -12.91
N ALA A 66 -0.40 6.43 -12.36
CA ALA A 66 0.11 7.75 -11.97
C ALA A 66 0.45 8.56 -13.24
N ALA A 67 -0.13 9.75 -13.39
CA ALA A 67 0.20 10.63 -14.52
C ALA A 67 1.70 11.01 -14.48
N PRO A 68 2.39 11.02 -15.63
CA PRO A 68 3.75 11.56 -15.68
C PRO A 68 3.74 13.02 -15.23
N VAL A 69 4.57 13.38 -14.26
CA VAL A 69 4.72 14.78 -13.83
C VAL A 69 5.67 15.48 -14.82
N PRO A 70 5.24 16.49 -15.60
CA PRO A 70 6.11 17.19 -16.54
C PRO A 70 7.20 17.97 -15.79
N GLY A 71 8.44 17.96 -16.31
CA GLY A 71 9.55 18.74 -15.74
C GLY A 71 10.33 18.06 -14.61
N VAL A 72 9.86 16.90 -14.13
CA VAL A 72 10.67 16.00 -13.31
C VAL A 72 11.32 15.02 -14.27
N GLY A 73 12.63 15.16 -14.52
CA GLY A 73 13.40 14.15 -15.24
C GLY A 73 13.08 12.79 -14.62
N ALA A 74 12.78 11.79 -15.46
CA ALA A 74 12.19 10.51 -15.06
C ALA A 74 12.69 10.10 -13.66
N PRO A 75 11.87 10.21 -12.60
CA PRO A 75 12.24 9.58 -11.35
C PRO A 75 12.46 8.12 -11.72
N GLY A 76 13.63 7.55 -11.37
CA GLY A 76 13.88 6.13 -11.59
C GLY A 76 12.60 5.40 -11.20
N ALA A 77 12.08 4.56 -12.10
CA ALA A 77 10.68 4.10 -12.18
C ALA A 77 10.21 3.27 -10.95
N ASP A 78 10.97 3.33 -9.86
CA ASP A 78 11.07 2.34 -8.81
C ASP A 78 11.10 3.00 -7.41
N SER A 79 10.99 4.32 -7.26
CA SER A 79 11.19 4.95 -5.94
C SER A 79 10.08 4.64 -4.93
N GLY A 80 8.84 4.45 -5.39
CA GLY A 80 7.69 4.18 -4.50
C GLY A 80 7.43 2.71 -4.18
N LEU A 81 7.84 1.81 -5.07
CA LEU A 81 7.52 0.39 -4.97
C LEU A 81 8.20 -0.32 -3.78
N PRO A 82 9.47 -0.02 -3.42
CA PRO A 82 10.11 -0.55 -2.21
C PRO A 82 9.35 -0.19 -0.93
N SER A 83 8.86 1.05 -0.82
CA SER A 83 8.07 1.49 0.33
C SER A 83 6.74 0.74 0.42
N LEU A 84 6.05 0.57 -0.71
CA LEU A 84 4.82 -0.23 -0.77
C LEU A 84 5.08 -1.70 -0.42
N ARG A 85 6.20 -2.29 -0.88
CA ARG A 85 6.61 -3.66 -0.52
C ARG A 85 6.88 -3.80 0.96
N ALA A 86 7.56 -2.82 1.58
CA ALA A 86 7.81 -2.82 3.02
C ALA A 86 6.51 -2.78 3.82
N LEU A 87 5.57 -1.88 3.45
CA LEU A 87 4.25 -1.81 4.08
C LEU A 87 3.42 -3.09 3.85
N ALA A 88 3.52 -3.70 2.66
CA ALA A 88 2.88 -4.97 2.36
C ALA A 88 3.49 -6.15 3.14
N ALA A 89 4.78 -6.08 3.49
CA ALA A 89 5.41 -7.04 4.39
C ALA A 89 4.87 -6.89 5.83
N LEU A 90 4.68 -5.66 6.31
CA LEU A 90 4.03 -5.41 7.61
C LEU A 90 2.60 -5.96 7.63
N ALA A 91 1.83 -5.78 6.56
CA ALA A 91 0.47 -6.31 6.46
C ALA A 91 0.41 -7.84 6.65
N GLN A 92 1.42 -8.56 6.15
CA GLN A 92 1.53 -10.01 6.26
C GLN A 92 2.04 -10.49 7.62
N SER A 93 2.51 -9.59 8.49
CA SER A 93 2.90 -9.94 9.85
C SER A 93 1.70 -10.43 10.65
N GLY A 94 1.91 -11.42 11.53
CA GLY A 94 0.88 -11.94 12.43
C GLY A 94 0.30 -10.88 13.36
N ASP A 95 1.08 -9.86 13.71
CA ASP A 95 0.64 -8.74 14.54
C ASP A 95 -0.20 -7.71 13.76
N ALA A 96 -0.26 -7.82 12.43
CA ALA A 96 -1.13 -7.03 11.58
C ALA A 96 -2.34 -7.85 11.10
N PHE A 97 -2.32 -8.28 9.84
CA PHE A 97 -3.40 -9.05 9.21
C PHE A 97 -3.02 -10.51 8.98
N GLY A 98 -1.76 -10.90 9.16
CA GLY A 98 -1.27 -12.26 9.01
C GLY A 98 -1.36 -12.77 7.58
N ASP A 99 -1.55 -14.08 7.44
CA ASP A 99 -1.53 -14.77 6.15
C ASP A 99 -2.58 -14.23 5.16
N PRO A 100 -2.17 -13.87 3.91
CA PRO A 100 -3.09 -13.37 2.89
C PRO A 100 -4.27 -14.29 2.57
N GLY A 101 -4.13 -15.60 2.78
CA GLY A 101 -5.20 -16.58 2.60
C GLY A 101 -6.38 -16.43 3.55
N GLY A 102 -6.17 -15.77 4.70
CA GLY A 102 -7.21 -15.49 5.68
C GLY A 102 -7.86 -14.11 5.52
N TRP A 103 -7.43 -13.29 4.55
CA TRP A 103 -7.87 -11.90 4.48
C TRP A 103 -9.32 -11.76 4.02
N SER A 104 -10.10 -11.03 4.81
CA SER A 104 -11.48 -10.67 4.48
C SER A 104 -11.54 -9.52 3.47
N ALA A 105 -12.71 -9.30 2.85
CA ALA A 105 -12.93 -8.12 2.00
C ALA A 105 -12.69 -6.79 2.73
N GLY A 106 -12.97 -6.74 4.04
CA GLY A 106 -12.68 -5.58 4.89
C GLY A 106 -11.17 -5.35 5.05
N THR A 107 -10.41 -6.43 5.26
CA THR A 107 -8.95 -6.41 5.36
C THR A 107 -8.31 -5.93 4.07
N VAL A 108 -8.71 -6.52 2.93
CA VAL A 108 -8.19 -6.14 1.61
C VAL A 108 -8.48 -4.66 1.33
N ARG A 109 -9.67 -4.16 1.68
CA ARG A 109 -10.04 -2.75 1.55
C ARG A 109 -9.22 -1.84 2.46
N ALA A 110 -8.97 -2.26 3.71
CA ALA A 110 -8.14 -1.51 4.64
C ALA A 110 -6.68 -1.41 4.15
N ILE A 111 -6.13 -2.46 3.55
CA ILE A 111 -4.77 -2.42 2.97
C ILE A 111 -4.75 -1.55 1.70
N GLY A 112 -5.78 -1.63 0.84
CA GLY A 112 -5.97 -0.76 -0.32
C GLY A 112 -4.80 -0.77 -1.31
N CYS A 113 -4.28 0.40 -1.68
CA CYS A 113 -3.18 0.55 -2.64
C CYS A 113 -1.86 -0.10 -2.19
N VAL A 114 -1.70 -0.41 -0.90
CA VAL A 114 -0.53 -1.16 -0.41
C VAL A 114 -0.49 -2.58 -0.97
N LEU A 115 -1.63 -3.14 -1.40
CA LEU A 115 -1.69 -4.45 -2.08
C LEU A 115 -0.79 -4.54 -3.31
N VAL A 116 -0.49 -3.40 -3.96
CA VAL A 116 0.41 -3.33 -5.12
C VAL A 116 1.85 -3.73 -4.76
N GLY A 117 2.23 -3.56 -3.50
CA GLY A 117 3.52 -3.98 -2.97
C GLY A 117 3.64 -5.48 -2.67
N LEU A 118 2.56 -6.25 -2.77
CA LEU A 118 2.62 -7.68 -2.48
C LEU A 118 3.39 -8.46 -3.55
N PRO A 119 4.19 -9.47 -3.16
CA PRO A 119 4.78 -10.39 -4.12
C PRO A 119 3.66 -11.21 -4.79
N THR A 120 3.85 -11.59 -6.06
CA THR A 120 2.85 -12.32 -6.85
C THR A 120 2.35 -13.60 -6.15
N ALA A 121 3.23 -14.30 -5.44
CA ALA A 121 2.86 -15.48 -4.66
C ALA A 121 1.87 -15.17 -3.52
N ALA A 122 2.02 -14.03 -2.83
CA ALA A 122 1.10 -13.60 -1.79
C ALA A 122 -0.23 -13.12 -2.39
N VAL A 123 -0.20 -12.40 -3.51
CA VAL A 123 -1.42 -11.98 -4.24
C VAL A 123 -2.26 -13.20 -4.63
N GLY A 124 -1.63 -14.27 -5.12
CA GLY A 124 -2.31 -15.51 -5.49
C GLY A 124 -3.00 -16.23 -4.34
N ARG A 125 -2.63 -15.91 -3.08
CA ARG A 125 -3.26 -16.49 -1.88
C ARG A 125 -4.45 -15.67 -1.39
N VAL A 126 -4.59 -14.40 -1.77
CA VAL A 126 -5.72 -13.58 -1.32
C VAL A 126 -7.03 -14.19 -1.85
N PRO A 127 -8.03 -14.46 -1.00
CA PRO A 127 -9.29 -15.06 -1.43
C PRO A 127 -9.96 -14.22 -2.52
N THR A 128 -10.28 -14.85 -3.65
CA THR A 128 -10.91 -14.15 -4.79
C THR A 128 -12.26 -13.55 -4.40
N ALA A 129 -13.01 -14.21 -3.53
CA ALA A 129 -14.25 -13.69 -2.95
C ALA A 129 -14.03 -12.36 -2.22
N SER A 130 -12.95 -12.23 -1.44
CA SER A 130 -12.59 -10.99 -0.74
C SER A 130 -12.26 -9.86 -1.71
N MET A 131 -11.51 -10.17 -2.76
CA MET A 131 -11.15 -9.21 -3.82
C MET A 131 -12.38 -8.73 -4.60
N HIS A 132 -13.27 -9.67 -4.95
CA HIS A 132 -14.50 -9.38 -5.67
C HIS A 132 -15.45 -8.53 -4.82
N ALA A 133 -15.67 -8.91 -3.55
CA ALA A 133 -16.50 -8.16 -2.62
C ALA A 133 -15.95 -6.74 -2.38
N MET A 134 -14.63 -6.57 -2.32
CA MET A 134 -14.03 -5.24 -2.32
C MET A 134 -14.38 -4.47 -3.60
N LEU A 135 -14.17 -5.04 -4.79
CA LEU A 135 -14.47 -4.34 -6.05
C LEU A 135 -15.95 -3.94 -6.16
N GLN A 136 -16.87 -4.79 -5.70
CA GLN A 136 -18.30 -4.47 -5.60
C GLN A 136 -18.54 -3.29 -4.64
N ALA A 137 -17.91 -3.28 -3.46
CA ALA A 137 -18.00 -2.17 -2.53
C ALA A 137 -17.43 -0.86 -3.09
N LEU A 138 -16.38 -0.93 -3.92
CA LEU A 138 -15.78 0.22 -4.60
C LEU A 138 -16.65 0.74 -5.76
N ALA A 139 -17.45 -0.11 -6.39
CA ALA A 139 -18.38 0.31 -7.45
C ALA A 139 -19.52 1.21 -6.92
N GLY A 140 -19.86 1.10 -5.63
CA GLY A 140 -20.90 1.90 -4.98
C GLY A 140 -20.40 3.04 -4.08
N SER A 141 -19.08 3.34 -4.05
CA SER A 141 -18.50 4.33 -3.13
C SER A 141 -17.58 5.34 -3.82
N GLU A 142 -17.32 6.48 -3.17
CA GLU A 142 -16.35 7.51 -3.60
C GLU A 142 -14.89 7.02 -3.61
N GLN A 143 -14.61 5.77 -3.24
CA GLN A 143 -13.27 5.18 -3.22
C GLN A 143 -12.78 4.74 -4.62
N ALA A 144 -13.12 5.50 -5.67
CA ALA A 144 -12.63 5.29 -7.03
C ALA A 144 -11.08 5.25 -7.12
N VAL A 145 -10.40 5.86 -6.15
CA VAL A 145 -8.94 5.90 -6.04
C VAL A 145 -8.33 4.51 -5.79
N ILE A 146 -8.94 3.66 -4.93
CA ILE A 146 -8.45 2.29 -4.71
C ILE A 146 -8.56 1.49 -6.00
N ARG A 147 -9.69 1.62 -6.69
CA ARG A 147 -9.90 0.98 -8.00
C ARG A 147 -8.80 1.39 -8.99
N HIS A 148 -8.40 2.66 -8.99
CA HIS A 148 -7.33 3.17 -9.86
C HIS A 148 -5.94 2.61 -9.53
N CYS A 149 -5.60 2.43 -8.25
CA CYS A 149 -4.34 1.79 -7.87
C CYS A 149 -4.26 0.33 -8.31
N LEU A 150 -5.41 -0.36 -8.35
CA LEU A 150 -5.48 -1.78 -8.69
C LEU A 150 -5.52 -2.00 -10.22
N TYR A 151 -5.98 -1.00 -11.00
CA TYR A 151 -5.96 -1.08 -12.47
C TYR A 151 -4.54 -1.18 -13.02
N GLY A 152 -4.28 -2.26 -13.78
CA GLY A 152 -2.97 -2.54 -14.38
C GLY A 152 -1.99 -3.30 -13.48
N THR A 153 -2.43 -3.77 -12.30
CA THR A 153 -1.60 -4.54 -11.36
C THR A 153 -1.86 -6.05 -11.46
N PRO A 154 -0.92 -6.89 -11.01
CA PRO A 154 -1.13 -8.34 -10.91
C PRO A 154 -2.37 -8.71 -10.08
N VAL A 155 -2.80 -7.83 -9.17
CA VAL A 155 -4.02 -7.99 -8.38
C VAL A 155 -5.27 -8.08 -9.25
N ILE A 156 -5.50 -7.14 -10.19
CA ILE A 156 -6.66 -7.21 -11.09
C ILE A 156 -6.49 -8.29 -12.15
N ALA A 157 -5.25 -8.58 -12.57
CA ALA A 157 -4.98 -9.72 -13.44
C ALA A 157 -5.44 -11.03 -12.78
N GLN A 158 -5.10 -11.25 -11.50
CA GLN A 158 -5.50 -12.45 -10.76
C GLN A 158 -7.03 -12.56 -10.60
N VAL A 159 -7.71 -11.45 -10.27
CA VAL A 159 -9.18 -11.43 -10.19
C VAL A 159 -9.82 -11.75 -11.54
N ARG A 160 -9.28 -11.22 -12.64
CA ARG A 160 -9.77 -11.50 -14.00
C ARG A 160 -9.54 -12.94 -14.42
N VAL A 161 -8.35 -13.49 -14.14
CA VAL A 161 -8.03 -14.90 -14.44
C VAL A 161 -8.98 -15.83 -13.69
N ASN A 162 -9.20 -15.60 -12.39
CA ASN A 162 -10.11 -16.44 -11.60
C ASN A 162 -11.59 -16.22 -11.92
N ALA A 163 -12.00 -15.04 -12.41
CA ALA A 163 -13.36 -14.80 -12.88
C ALA A 163 -13.66 -15.43 -14.26
N LEU A 164 -12.64 -15.88 -14.98
CA LEU A 164 -12.75 -16.54 -16.29
C LEU A 164 -12.63 -18.07 -16.21
N LEU A 165 -12.36 -18.63 -15.02
CA LEU A 165 -12.39 -20.06 -14.76
C LEU A 165 -13.74 -20.41 -14.12
N PRO A 166 -14.54 -21.31 -14.73
CA PRO A 166 -15.88 -21.68 -14.25
C PRO A 166 -15.85 -22.47 -12.93
#